data_AF-A0A7X8S7P4-F1
#
_entry.id   AF-A0A7X8S7P4-F1
#
_cell.length_a   1.000
_cell.length_b   1.000
_cell.length_c   1.000
_cell.angle_alpha   90.00
_cell.angle_beta   90.00
_cell.angle_gamma   90.00
#
_symmetry.space_group_name_H-M   'P 1'
#
loop_
_entity.id
_entity.type
_entity.pdbx_description
1 polymer ?
#
loop_
_entity_poly.entity_id
_entity_poly.type
_entity_poly.pdbx_seq_one_letter_code
_entity_poly.pdbx_strand_id
1 'polypeptide(L)'
;MLPDIRLAIVVNPNLPLGLIANTAGAISIGLGAKFPALAARQLTDREARTIDISSNMPVPILQADAETIRSLLLKTLPVENDRAIVPFPAFARSLHDYREYEATFPDRDLAGETIDGLGLAGPSKWVKSLTGSLKLLR
;
A
#
# COMPACT_ATOMS: atom_id res chain seq x y z
N MET A 1 -22.89 -7.66 0.07
CA MET A 1 -22.38 -6.34 0.51
C MET A 1 -20.90 -6.53 0.71
N LEU A 2 -20.04 -5.75 0.04
CA LEU A 2 -18.62 -5.79 0.39
C LEU A 2 -18.51 -5.43 1.89
N PRO A 3 -17.64 -6.09 2.68
CA PRO A 3 -17.35 -5.62 4.02
C PRO A 3 -17.00 -4.14 3.96
N ASP A 4 -17.30 -3.38 5.02
CA ASP A 4 -16.93 -1.95 5.14
C ASP A 4 -15.40 -1.82 5.16
N ILE A 5 -14.79 -1.95 3.98
CA ILE A 5 -13.36 -1.94 3.74
C ILE A 5 -12.98 -0.54 3.27
N ARG A 6 -11.84 -0.06 3.75
CA ARG A 6 -11.21 1.19 3.33
C ARG A 6 -9.77 0.92 2.92
N LEU A 7 -9.26 1.72 1.98
CA LEU A 7 -7.86 1.75 1.60
C LEU A 7 -7.22 3.06 2.02
N ALA A 8 -5.92 3.02 2.28
CA ALA A 8 -5.04 4.17 2.32
C ALA A 8 -3.62 3.76 1.96
N ILE A 9 -2.93 4.58 1.18
CA ILE A 9 -1.49 4.47 0.97
C ILE A 9 -0.86 5.70 1.60
N VAL A 10 0.11 5.51 2.48
CA VAL A 10 0.89 6.60 3.09
C VAL A 10 2.27 6.58 2.45
N VAL A 11 2.77 7.73 2.00
CA VAL A 11 4.10 7.89 1.39
C VAL A 11 4.86 9.05 2.01
N ASN A 12 6.19 9.00 1.94
CA ASN A 12 7.03 10.11 2.34
C ASN A 12 7.04 11.21 1.26
N PRO A 13 6.52 12.42 1.53
CA PRO A 13 6.41 13.49 0.53
C PRO A 13 7.77 14.08 0.13
N ASN A 14 8.84 13.78 0.88
CA ASN A 14 10.19 14.25 0.56
C ASN A 14 10.88 13.40 -0.53
N LEU A 15 10.26 12.30 -0.95
CA LEU A 15 10.78 11.49 -2.06
C LEU A 15 10.55 12.22 -3.40
N PRO A 16 11.45 12.05 -4.39
CA PRO A 16 11.18 12.49 -5.75
C PRO A 16 9.86 11.92 -6.28
N LEU A 17 9.12 12.73 -7.07
CA LEU A 17 7.79 12.36 -7.58
C LEU A 17 7.75 10.99 -8.25
N GLY A 18 8.76 10.65 -9.05
CA GLY A 18 8.86 9.35 -9.70
C GLY A 18 8.96 8.19 -8.70
N LEU A 19 9.66 8.39 -7.58
CA LEU A 19 9.75 7.38 -6.51
C LEU A 19 8.44 7.24 -5.76
N ILE A 20 7.74 8.36 -5.49
CA ILE A 20 6.40 8.33 -4.89
C ILE A 20 5.43 7.53 -5.77
N ALA A 21 5.39 7.84 -7.07
CA ALA A 21 4.51 7.17 -8.02
C ALA A 21 4.78 5.67 -8.09
N ASN A 22 6.07 5.28 -8.18
CA ASN A 22 6.47 3.88 -8.18
C ASN A 22 6.08 3.17 -6.86
N THR A 23 6.35 3.78 -5.71
CA THR A 23 6.01 3.22 -4.39
C THR A 23 4.50 3.01 -4.26
N ALA A 24 3.68 4.00 -4.65
CA ALA A 24 2.22 3.85 -4.63
C ALA A 24 1.72 2.75 -5.59
N GLY A 25 2.30 2.64 -6.78
CA GLY A 25 1.98 1.59 -7.75
C GLY A 25 2.30 0.19 -7.23
N ALA A 26 3.52 -0.02 -6.72
CA ALA A 26 3.95 -1.30 -6.15
C ALA A 26 3.09 -1.73 -4.95
N ILE A 27 2.76 -0.78 -4.06
CA ILE A 27 1.87 -1.02 -2.93
C ILE A 27 0.46 -1.43 -3.41
N SER A 28 -0.06 -0.76 -4.44
CA SER A 28 -1.39 -1.05 -5.00
C SER A 28 -1.49 -2.48 -5.53
N ILE A 29 -0.42 -3.01 -6.14
CA ILE A 29 -0.34 -4.42 -6.57
C ILE A 29 -0.52 -5.36 -5.38
N GLY A 30 0.22 -5.13 -4.29
CA GLY A 30 0.09 -5.95 -3.08
C GLY A 30 -1.30 -5.89 -2.44
N LEU A 31 -1.93 -4.70 -2.42
CA LEU A 31 -3.29 -4.54 -1.91
C LEU A 31 -4.31 -5.31 -2.78
N GLY A 32 -4.19 -5.23 -4.10
CA GLY A 32 -5.03 -5.97 -5.05
C GLY A 32 -4.83 -7.48 -4.95
N ALA A 33 -3.60 -7.95 -4.72
CA ALA A 33 -3.31 -9.37 -4.52
C ALA A 33 -3.96 -9.92 -3.23
N LYS A 34 -3.93 -9.15 -2.13
CA LYS A 34 -4.56 -9.55 -0.86
C LYS A 34 -6.08 -9.47 -0.90
N PHE A 35 -6.63 -8.49 -1.62
CA PHE A 35 -8.08 -8.33 -1.82
C PHE A 35 -8.42 -8.27 -3.31
N PRO A 36 -8.48 -9.42 -4.00
CA PRO A 36 -8.76 -9.46 -5.44
C PRO A 36 -10.06 -8.76 -5.84
N ALA A 37 -11.07 -8.74 -4.96
CA ALA A 37 -12.34 -8.06 -5.18
C ALA A 37 -12.20 -6.55 -5.49
N LEU A 38 -11.07 -5.92 -5.15
CA LEU A 38 -10.78 -4.52 -5.47
C LEU A 38 -10.62 -4.27 -6.97
N ALA A 39 -10.01 -5.22 -7.71
CA ALA A 39 -9.60 -4.99 -9.10
C ALA A 39 -9.89 -6.15 -10.08
N ALA A 40 -10.20 -7.36 -9.60
CA ALA A 40 -10.41 -8.56 -10.42
C ALA A 40 -11.79 -8.61 -11.10
N ARG A 41 -12.19 -7.51 -11.76
CA ARG A 41 -13.42 -7.40 -12.54
C ARG A 41 -13.10 -6.77 -13.88
N GLN A 42 -13.90 -7.12 -14.88
CA GLN A 42 -13.83 -6.51 -16.19
C GLN A 42 -15.06 -5.64 -16.45
N LEU A 43 -14.86 -4.60 -17.23
CA LEU A 43 -15.92 -3.75 -17.78
C LEU A 43 -15.75 -3.66 -19.29
N THR A 44 -16.86 -3.57 -19.99
CA THR A 44 -16.91 -3.42 -21.44
C THR A 44 -17.46 -2.05 -21.77
N ASP A 45 -16.78 -1.33 -22.64
CA ASP A 45 -17.26 -0.03 -23.10
C ASP A 45 -18.30 -0.15 -24.23
N ARG A 46 -18.82 0.99 -24.69
CA ARG A 46 -19.82 1.05 -25.77
C ARG A 46 -19.34 0.49 -27.11
N GLU A 47 -18.03 0.37 -27.33
CA GLU A 47 -17.43 -0.14 -28.56
C GLU A 47 -17.03 -1.63 -28.41
N ALA A 48 -17.58 -2.32 -27.41
CA ALA A 48 -17.28 -3.72 -27.08
C ALA A 48 -15.81 -4.00 -26.71
N ARG A 49 -15.06 -2.98 -26.21
CA ARG A 49 -13.71 -3.17 -25.68
C ARG A 49 -13.77 -3.52 -24.21
N THR A 50 -13.26 -4.69 -23.85
CA THR A 50 -13.21 -5.17 -22.47
C THR A 50 -11.85 -4.85 -21.84
N ILE A 51 -11.87 -4.27 -20.63
CA ILE A 51 -10.68 -3.96 -19.83
C ILE A 51 -10.86 -4.48 -18.40
N ASP A 52 -9.75 -4.75 -17.71
CA ASP A 52 -9.73 -4.92 -16.26
C ASP A 52 -9.90 -3.57 -15.56
N ILE A 53 -10.64 -3.53 -14.45
CA ILE A 53 -10.77 -2.30 -13.68
C ILE A 53 -9.50 -2.02 -12.87
N SER A 54 -9.14 -0.76 -12.73
CA SER A 54 -8.00 -0.36 -11.88
C SER A 54 -8.33 -0.52 -10.38
N SER A 55 -9.54 -0.14 -9.97
CA SER A 55 -10.07 -0.33 -8.62
C SER A 55 -11.58 -0.07 -8.63
N ASN A 56 -12.34 -0.77 -7.80
CA ASN A 56 -13.76 -0.52 -7.58
C ASN A 56 -14.05 0.58 -6.54
N MET A 57 -13.01 1.14 -5.91
CA MET A 57 -13.12 2.18 -4.89
C MET A 57 -11.88 3.11 -4.86
N PRO A 58 -11.98 4.31 -4.29
CA PRO A 58 -10.84 5.24 -4.22
C PRO A 58 -9.67 4.68 -3.40
N VAL A 59 -8.45 4.96 -3.86
CA VAL A 59 -7.19 4.66 -3.15
C VAL A 59 -6.55 5.99 -2.74
N PRO A 60 -6.86 6.53 -1.55
CA PRO A 60 -6.32 7.82 -1.12
C PRO A 60 -4.82 7.70 -0.82
N ILE A 61 -4.05 8.65 -1.36
CA ILE A 61 -2.61 8.79 -1.08
C ILE A 61 -2.43 9.88 -0.02
N LEU A 62 -1.87 9.50 1.10
CA LEU A 62 -1.62 10.31 2.28
C LEU A 62 -0.12 10.55 2.43
N GLN A 63 0.23 11.59 3.18
CA GLN A 63 1.63 11.94 3.44
C GLN A 63 1.97 11.87 4.92
N ALA A 64 3.15 11.35 5.22
CA ALA A 64 3.77 11.34 6.54
C ALA A 64 5.30 11.21 6.40
N ASP A 65 6.06 11.60 7.43
CA ASP A 65 7.50 11.33 7.44
C ASP A 65 7.81 9.84 7.64
N ALA A 66 9.06 9.45 7.36
CA ALA A 66 9.50 8.05 7.44
C ALA A 66 9.33 7.43 8.84
N GLU A 67 9.53 8.21 9.91
CA GLU A 67 9.36 7.74 11.29
C GLU A 67 7.90 7.42 11.60
N THR A 68 6.98 8.27 11.14
CA THR A 68 5.54 8.07 11.28
C THR A 68 5.09 6.84 10.48
N ILE A 69 5.55 6.69 9.24
CA ILE A 69 5.22 5.54 8.39
C ILE A 69 5.68 4.24 9.06
N ARG A 70 6.93 4.21 9.55
CA ARG A 70 7.48 3.06 10.27
C ARG A 70 6.70 2.76 11.55
N SER A 71 6.38 3.78 12.33
CA SER A 71 5.58 3.62 13.56
C SER A 71 4.19 3.07 13.27
N LEU A 72 3.56 3.47 12.16
CA LEU A 72 2.28 2.91 11.72
C LEU A 72 2.43 1.45 11.31
N LEU A 73 3.46 1.10 10.54
CA LEU A 73 3.75 -0.29 10.17
C LEU A 73 3.86 -1.18 11.41
N LEU A 74 4.70 -0.81 12.39
CA LEU A 74 4.89 -1.62 13.59
C LEU A 74 3.61 -1.76 14.42
N LYS A 75 2.77 -0.71 14.50
CA LYS A 75 1.45 -0.77 15.17
C LYS A 75 0.44 -1.68 14.47
N THR A 76 0.63 -1.95 13.18
CA THR A 76 -0.29 -2.78 12.39
C THR A 76 0.02 -4.26 12.47
N LEU A 77 1.22 -4.64 12.94
CA LEU A 77 1.67 -6.02 13.05
C LEU A 77 1.32 -6.62 14.43
N PRO A 78 1.01 -7.93 14.53
CA PRO A 78 0.89 -8.89 13.43
C PRO A 78 -0.39 -8.69 12.60
N VAL A 79 -0.35 -9.14 11.34
CA VAL A 79 -1.45 -8.99 10.37
C VAL A 79 -2.63 -9.90 10.76
N GLU A 80 -3.83 -9.35 10.84
CA GLU A 80 -5.08 -10.12 10.94
C GLU A 80 -5.63 -10.47 9.53
N ASN A 81 -6.39 -11.56 9.41
CA ASN A 81 -6.84 -12.10 8.12
C ASN A 81 -7.67 -11.12 7.27
N ASP A 82 -8.40 -10.21 7.90
CA ASP A 82 -9.25 -9.20 7.26
C ASP A 82 -8.51 -7.89 6.95
N ARG A 83 -7.18 -7.88 7.05
CA ARG A 83 -6.32 -6.72 6.80
C ARG A 83 -5.23 -7.03 5.78
N ALA A 84 -4.89 -6.01 4.99
CA ALA A 84 -3.69 -5.95 4.18
C ALA A 84 -2.77 -4.89 4.75
N ILE A 85 -1.50 -5.24 4.89
CA ILE A 85 -0.41 -4.36 5.29
C ILE A 85 0.69 -4.59 4.26
N VAL A 86 0.96 -3.58 3.44
CA VAL A 86 1.88 -3.67 2.30
C VAL A 86 2.94 -2.58 2.44
N PRO A 87 4.04 -2.85 3.16
CA PRO A 87 5.13 -1.89 3.28
C PRO A 87 5.99 -1.84 2.01
N PHE A 88 6.58 -0.68 1.74
CA PHE A 88 7.65 -0.52 0.78
C PHE A 88 8.90 0.00 1.50
N PRO A 89 9.80 -0.90 1.93
CA PRO A 89 11.06 -0.51 2.54
C PRO A 89 12.00 0.15 1.51
N ALA A 90 12.77 1.15 1.91
CA ALA A 90 13.67 1.88 1.01
C ALA A 90 14.71 0.96 0.35
N PHE A 91 15.19 -0.07 1.06
CA PHE A 91 16.15 -1.04 0.52
C PHE A 91 15.55 -1.89 -0.62
N ALA A 92 14.22 -2.02 -0.71
CA ALA A 92 13.57 -2.72 -1.81
C ALA A 92 13.84 -2.04 -3.16
N ARG A 93 14.14 -0.72 -3.14
CA ARG A 93 14.39 0.08 -4.34
C ARG A 93 15.72 -0.23 -5.01
N SER A 94 16.75 -0.60 -4.24
CA SER A 94 18.07 -0.95 -4.79
C SER A 94 18.14 -2.36 -5.36
N LEU A 95 17.12 -3.18 -5.10
CA LEU A 95 17.05 -4.56 -5.52
C LEU A 95 16.34 -4.63 -6.87
N HIS A 96 17.09 -5.05 -7.88
CA HIS A 96 16.59 -5.19 -9.25
C HIS A 96 16.10 -6.62 -9.54
N ASP A 97 16.32 -7.55 -8.60
CA ASP A 97 15.88 -8.93 -8.64
C ASP A 97 15.04 -9.25 -7.40
N TYR A 98 13.82 -9.73 -7.63
CA TYR A 98 12.93 -10.16 -6.56
C TYR A 98 13.51 -11.28 -5.69
N ARG A 99 14.33 -12.16 -6.27
CA ARG A 99 14.98 -13.26 -5.53
C ARG A 99 15.97 -12.73 -4.48
N GLU A 100 16.67 -11.64 -4.78
CA GLU A 100 17.55 -10.97 -3.82
C GLU A 100 16.74 -10.30 -2.70
N TYR A 101 15.58 -9.74 -3.05
CA TYR A 101 14.65 -9.20 -2.06
C TYR A 101 14.16 -10.28 -1.10
N GLU A 102 13.66 -11.41 -1.60
CA GLU A 102 13.22 -12.51 -0.75
C GLU A 102 14.36 -13.10 0.09
N ALA A 103 15.55 -13.25 -0.48
CA ALA A 103 16.69 -13.85 0.22
C ALA A 103 17.22 -12.98 1.36
N THR A 104 17.21 -11.65 1.18
CA THR A 104 17.75 -10.72 2.18
C THR A 104 16.73 -10.28 3.22
N PHE A 105 15.43 -10.38 2.94
CA PHE A 105 14.38 -9.89 3.85
C PHE A 105 14.41 -10.53 5.26
N PRO A 106 14.65 -11.84 5.44
CA PRO A 106 14.69 -12.47 6.77
C PRO A 106 15.75 -11.87 7.71
N ASP A 107 16.82 -11.28 7.17
CA ASP A 107 17.90 -10.68 7.94
C ASP A 107 17.64 -9.19 8.26
N ARG A 108 16.51 -8.63 7.82
CA ARG A 108 16.15 -7.22 8.00
C ARG A 108 15.28 -7.03 9.24
N ASP A 109 15.55 -5.95 9.97
CA ASP A 109 14.64 -5.46 11.01
C ASP A 109 13.89 -4.22 10.52
N LEU A 110 12.60 -4.38 10.23
CA LEU A 110 11.75 -3.27 9.78
C LEU A 110 11.64 -2.13 10.80
N ALA A 111 11.93 -2.36 12.08
CA ALA A 111 12.00 -1.29 13.08
C ALA A 111 13.25 -0.41 12.93
N GLY A 112 14.34 -0.93 12.34
CA GLY A 112 15.55 -0.20 12.01
C GLY A 112 15.56 0.39 10.60
N GLU A 113 14.74 -0.15 9.69
CA GLU A 113 14.75 0.23 8.27
C GLU A 113 13.93 1.51 7.97
N THR A 114 14.30 2.20 6.90
CA THR A 114 13.50 3.30 6.35
C THR A 114 12.35 2.72 5.53
N ILE A 115 11.12 3.20 5.80
CA ILE A 115 9.93 2.79 5.07
C ILE A 115 9.43 3.97 4.23
N ASP A 116 9.50 3.82 2.91
CA ASP A 116 9.15 4.87 1.95
C ASP A 116 7.64 4.99 1.76
N GLY A 117 6.90 3.89 1.96
CA GLY A 117 5.45 3.89 1.94
C GLY A 117 4.82 2.68 2.61
N LEU A 118 3.53 2.82 2.91
CA LEU A 118 2.72 1.80 3.57
C LEU A 118 1.30 1.79 3.00
N GLY A 119 0.90 0.65 2.45
CA GLY A 119 -0.49 0.38 2.07
C GLY A 119 -1.26 -0.32 3.18
N LEU A 120 -2.48 0.15 3.43
CA LEU A 120 -3.42 -0.44 4.36
C LEU A 120 -4.75 -0.68 3.67
N ALA A 121 -5.30 -1.88 3.82
CA ALA A 121 -6.70 -2.16 3.49
C ALA A 121 -7.34 -3.03 4.57
N GLY A 122 -8.58 -2.76 4.94
CA GLY A 122 -9.27 -3.51 6.01
C GLY A 122 -10.47 -2.75 6.55
N PRO A 123 -11.03 -3.14 7.71
CA PRO A 123 -12.20 -2.49 8.28
C PRO A 123 -12.04 -0.96 8.38
N SER A 124 -13.05 -0.21 7.94
CA SER A 124 -13.01 1.25 7.86
C SER A 124 -12.60 1.93 9.17
N LYS A 125 -13.06 1.40 10.32
CA LYS A 125 -12.69 1.92 11.65
C LYS A 125 -11.18 1.79 11.91
N TRP A 126 -10.59 0.65 11.57
CA TRP A 126 -9.17 0.37 11.77
C TRP A 126 -8.29 1.25 10.88
N VAL A 127 -8.63 1.38 9.59
CA VAL A 127 -7.88 2.28 8.69
C VAL A 127 -7.99 3.73 9.17
N LYS A 128 -9.20 4.19 9.54
CA LYS A 128 -9.41 5.55 10.06
C LYS A 128 -8.63 5.83 11.35
N SER A 129 -8.54 4.87 12.28
CA SER A 129 -7.79 5.09 13.52
C SER A 129 -6.29 5.27 13.28
N LEU A 130 -5.75 4.71 12.19
CA LEU A 130 -4.35 4.82 11.82
C LEU A 130 -4.04 6.06 10.98
N THR A 131 -4.98 6.48 10.12
CA THR A 131 -4.70 7.48 9.09
C THR A 131 -5.52 8.76 9.19
N GLY A 132 -6.46 8.85 10.14
CA GLY A 132 -7.44 9.95 10.21
C GLY A 132 -6.85 11.34 10.44
N SER A 133 -5.64 11.42 11.03
CA SER A 133 -4.91 12.67 11.25
C SER A 133 -3.95 13.03 10.11
N LEU A 134 -3.71 12.09 9.18
CA LEU A 134 -2.78 12.30 8.08
C LEU A 134 -3.42 13.15 6.98
N LYS A 135 -2.61 14.01 6.35
CA LYS A 135 -3.05 14.84 5.24
C LYS A 135 -2.97 14.06 3.93
N LEU A 136 -3.81 14.42 2.96
CA LEU A 136 -3.61 13.99 1.57
C LEU A 136 -2.25 14.49 1.06
N LEU A 137 -1.58 13.67 0.26
CA LEU A 137 -0.40 14.09 -0.51
C LEU A 137 -0.81 15.25 -1.43
N ARG A 138 0.03 16.29 -1.51
CA ARG A 138 -0.19 17.48 -2.35
C ARG A 138 0.73 17.46 -3.55
#